data_AF-A0A832G964-F1
#
_entry.id   AF-A0A832G964-F1
#
_cell.length_a   1.000
_cell.length_b   1.000
_cell.length_c   1.000
_cell.angle_alpha   90.00
_cell.angle_beta   90.00
_cell.angle_gamma   90.00
#
_symmetry.space_group_name_H-M   'P 1'
#
loop_
_entity.id
_entity.type
_entity.pdbx_description
1 polymer ?
#
loop_
_entity_poly.entity_id
_entity_poly.type
_entity_poly.pdbx_seq_one_letter_code
_entity_poly.pdbx_strand_id
1 'polypeptide(L)' 'AMRIALDILGRPIYNTAMLGALLKAAPLASMDSMAKVILERFPGAIGEKNVAVIKRAYEEAVGV' A
#
# COMPACT_ATOMS: atom_id res chain seq x y z
N ALA A 1 0.46 -9.51 -2.92
CA ALA A 1 -0.43 -8.38 -3.30
C ALA A 1 -1.93 -8.72 -3.20
N MET A 2 -2.45 -9.70 -3.95
CA MET A 2 -3.90 -10.03 -3.95
C MET A 2 -4.47 -10.39 -2.56
N ARG A 3 -3.81 -11.27 -1.80
CA ARG A 3 -4.21 -11.64 -0.43
C ARG A 3 -4.38 -10.41 0.47
N ILE A 4 -3.37 -9.54 0.51
CA ILE A 4 -3.38 -8.31 1.34
C ILE A 4 -4.58 -7.42 1.01
N ALA A 5 -4.89 -7.27 -0.29
CA ALA A 5 -6.05 -6.47 -0.72
C ALA A 5 -7.38 -7.09 -0.28
N LEU A 6 -7.52 -8.40 -0.39
CA LEU A 6 -8.72 -9.11 0.09
C LEU A 6 -8.86 -8.99 1.61
N ASP A 7 -7.78 -9.21 2.37
CA ASP A 7 -7.79 -9.15 3.84
C ASP A 7 -8.23 -7.78 4.38
N ILE A 8 -7.74 -6.69 3.76
CA ILE A 8 -7.95 -5.32 4.29
C ILE A 8 -9.12 -4.61 3.62
N LEU A 9 -9.27 -4.75 2.30
CA LEU A 9 -10.28 -4.04 1.52
C LEU A 9 -11.56 -4.87 1.31
N GLY A 10 -11.51 -6.18 1.50
CA GLY A 10 -12.61 -7.10 1.18
C GLY A 10 -12.83 -7.27 -0.33
N ARG A 11 -11.92 -6.77 -1.17
CA ARG A 11 -12.05 -6.76 -2.63
C ARG A 11 -10.68 -6.90 -3.31
N PRO A 12 -10.60 -7.50 -4.51
CA PRO A 12 -9.33 -7.79 -5.18
C PRO A 12 -8.75 -6.55 -5.90
N ILE A 13 -8.60 -5.42 -5.20
CA ILE A 13 -7.95 -4.21 -5.72
C ILE A 13 -6.54 -4.11 -5.13
N TYR A 14 -5.57 -4.65 -5.87
CA TYR A 14 -4.22 -4.90 -5.35
C TYR A 14 -3.16 -3.91 -5.84
N ASN A 15 -3.52 -2.87 -6.57
CA ASN A 15 -2.59 -1.84 -7.05
C ASN A 15 -1.82 -1.14 -5.91
N THR A 16 -2.51 -0.75 -4.84
CA THR A 16 -1.89 -0.15 -3.65
C THR A 16 -0.91 -1.10 -2.97
N ALA A 17 -1.22 -2.40 -2.95
CA ALA A 17 -0.29 -3.42 -2.43
C ALA A 17 0.94 -3.58 -3.35
N MET A 18 0.75 -3.55 -4.66
CA MET A 18 1.86 -3.60 -5.62
C MET A 18 2.79 -2.39 -5.49
N LEU A 19 2.24 -1.19 -5.24
CA LEU A 19 3.05 0.01 -4.98
C LEU A 19 3.90 -0.16 -3.71
N GLY A 20 3.37 -0.78 -2.65
CA GLY A 20 4.12 -1.05 -1.42
C GLY A 20 5.30 -2.00 -1.68
N ALA A 21 5.05 -3.08 -2.43
CA ALA A 21 6.11 -4.00 -2.84
C ALA A 21 7.16 -3.34 -3.73
N LEU A 22 6.75 -2.47 -4.66
CA LEU A 22 7.66 -1.71 -5.51
C LEU A 22 8.56 -0.79 -4.68
N LEU A 23 8.00 -0.06 -3.72
CA LEU A 23 8.78 0.82 -2.85
C LEU A 23 9.81 0.06 -2.01
N LYS A 24 9.53 -1.20 -1.67
CA LYS A 24 10.46 -2.08 -0.96
C LYS A 24 11.60 -2.55 -1.86
N ALA A 25 11.28 -2.95 -3.09
CA ALA A 25 12.26 -3.41 -4.06
C ALA A 25 13.12 -2.26 -4.64
N ALA A 26 12.55 -1.06 -4.77
CA ALA A 26 13.20 0.13 -5.28
C ALA A 26 12.81 1.35 -4.43
N PRO A 27 13.76 2.01 -3.73
CA PRO A 27 13.48 3.13 -2.84
C PRO A 27 13.23 4.44 -3.62
N LEU A 28 12.19 4.45 -4.47
CA LEU A 28 11.81 5.58 -5.32
C LEU A 28 11.20 6.75 -4.53
N ALA A 29 10.62 6.46 -3.35
CA ALA A 29 10.05 7.44 -2.44
C ALA A 29 10.02 6.87 -1.01
N SER A 30 9.88 7.72 0.01
CA SER A 30 9.69 7.28 1.39
C SER A 30 8.27 6.79 1.64
N MET A 31 8.10 5.86 2.58
CA MET A 31 6.79 5.35 2.97
C MET A 31 5.89 6.44 3.56
N ASP A 32 6.46 7.37 4.31
CA ASP A 32 5.72 8.49 4.88
C ASP A 32 5.21 9.46 3.80
N SER A 33 6.04 9.75 2.78
CA SER A 33 5.63 10.55 1.64
C SER A 33 4.47 9.89 0.90
N MET A 34 4.57 8.58 0.65
CA MET A 34 3.51 7.84 -0.03
C MET A 34 2.22 7.77 0.80
N ALA A 35 2.31 7.54 2.11
CA ALA A 35 1.16 7.52 3.00
C ALA A 35 0.44 8.87 3.01
N LYS A 36 1.18 9.99 3.05
CA LYS A 36 0.63 11.34 2.97
C LYS A 36 -0.15 11.55 1.67
N VAL A 37 0.43 11.23 0.53
CA VAL A 37 -0.23 11.36 -0.79
C VAL A 37 -1.49 10.48 -0.89
N ILE A 38 -1.47 9.28 -0.32
CA ILE A 38 -2.63 8.39 -0.30
C ILE A 38 -3.77 9.03 0.51
N LEU A 39 -3.49 9.59 1.68
CA LEU A 39 -4.51 10.25 2.51
C LEU A 39 -5.07 11.52 1.87
N GLU A 40 -4.22 12.30 1.18
CA GLU A 40 -4.66 13.47 0.40
C GLU A 40 -5.56 13.08 -0.77
N ARG A 41 -5.22 11.99 -1.48
CA ARG A 41 -5.98 11.52 -2.65
C ARG A 41 -7.29 10.81 -2.28
N PHE A 42 -7.29 10.07 -1.18
CA PHE A 42 -8.43 9.25 -0.74
C PHE A 42 -8.84 9.67 0.68
N PRO A 43 -9.73 10.66 0.84
CA PRO A 43 -10.12 11.13 2.17
C PRO A 43 -10.89 10.06 2.97
N GLY A 44 -10.76 10.11 4.29
CA GLY A 44 -11.47 9.26 5.24
C GLY A 44 -11.01 7.80 5.28
N ALA A 45 -11.92 6.90 5.66
CA ALA A 45 -11.62 5.48 5.89
C ALA A 45 -11.03 4.75 4.68
N ILE A 46 -11.29 5.21 3.45
CA ILE A 46 -10.72 4.62 2.24
C ILE A 46 -9.22 4.90 2.16
N GLY A 47 -8.77 6.10 2.53
CA GLY A 47 -7.35 6.45 2.60
C GLY A 47 -6.63 5.63 3.65
N GLU A 48 -7.18 5.55 4.86
CA GLU A 48 -6.63 4.75 5.96
C GLU A 48 -6.45 3.29 5.57
N LYS A 49 -7.46 2.70 4.92
CA LYS A 49 -7.38 1.32 4.40
C LYS A 49 -6.30 1.18 3.32
N ASN A 50 -6.16 2.13 2.40
CA ASN A 50 -5.09 2.10 1.41
C ASN A 50 -3.70 2.24 2.05
N VAL A 51 -3.56 3.09 3.08
CA VAL A 51 -2.31 3.21 3.85
C VAL A 51 -1.98 1.89 4.56
N ALA A 52 -2.97 1.20 5.14
CA ALA A 52 -2.75 -0.11 5.74
C ALA A 52 -2.30 -1.15 4.69
N VAL A 53 -2.91 -1.15 3.51
CA VAL A 53 -2.54 -2.05 2.40
C VAL A 53 -1.10 -1.81 1.95
N ILE A 54 -0.71 -0.56 1.70
CA ILE A 54 0.63 -0.26 1.19
C ILE A 54 1.72 -0.58 2.21
N LYS A 55 1.49 -0.28 3.49
CA LYS A 55 2.43 -0.57 4.59
C LYS A 55 2.64 -2.07 4.75
N ARG A 56 1.55 -2.84 4.85
CA ARG A 56 1.63 -4.31 4.97
C ARG A 56 2.33 -4.94 3.76
N ALA A 57 2.07 -4.43 2.55
CA ALA A 57 2.75 -4.93 1.37
C ALA A 57 4.24 -4.56 1.32
N TYR A 58 4.63 -3.39 1.81
CA TYR A 58 6.04 -2.98 1.93
C TYR A 58 6.80 -3.85 2.93
N GLU A 59 6.15 -4.24 4.03
CA GLU A 59 6.73 -5.12 5.06
C GLU A 59 6.83 -6.59 4.60
N GLU A 60 5.77 -7.13 3.96
CA GLU A 60 5.72 -8.53 3.51
C GLU A 60 6.49 -8.78 2.20
N ALA A 61 6.80 -7.73 1.43
CA ALA A 61 7.54 -7.89 0.19
C ALA A 61 8.99 -8.32 0.48
N VAL A 62 9.36 -9.47 -0.06
CA VAL A 62 10.75 -9.91 -0.15
C VAL A 62 11.35 -9.21 -1.36
N GLY A 63 12.33 -8.34 -1.14
CA GLY A 63 13.06 -7.69 -2.23
C GLY A 63 13.76 -8.74 -3.11
N VAL A 64 13.98 -8.41 -4.38
CA VAL A 64 14.82 -9.20 -5.29
C VAL A 64 16.27 -8.89 -5.00
#